data_AF-A6N070-F1
#
_entry.id   AF-A6N070-F1
#
_cell.length_a   1.000
_cell.length_b   1.000
_cell.length_c   1.000
_cell.angle_alpha   90.00
_cell.angle_beta   90.00
_cell.angle_gamma   90.00
#
_symmetry.space_group_name_H-M   'P 1'
#
loop_
_entity.id
_entity.type
_entity.pdbx_description
1 polymer ?
#
loop_
_entity_poly.entity_id
_entity_poly.type
_entity_poly.pdbx_seq_one_letter_code
_entity_poly.pdbx_strand_id
1 'polypeptide(L)'
;PNFKVFYTVDKPSNDWRGGVGYISKDIALKGLPRPGEDSLILVCGPPGMMNHISGDKAKDRSQGELTGILKELGYTAEMVYKF
;
A
#
# COMPACT_ATOMS: atom_id res chain seq x y z
N PRO A 1 -15.43 4.69 -16.16
CA PRO A 1 -14.18 5.34 -15.69
C PRO A 1 -13.22 4.31 -15.08
N ASN A 2 -11.94 4.32 -15.49
CA ASN A 2 -10.93 3.36 -15.02
C ASN A 2 -10.20 3.85 -13.75
N PHE A 3 -10.93 4.53 -12.87
CA PHE A 3 -10.40 5.11 -11.64
C PHE A 3 -11.30 4.73 -10.48
N LYS A 4 -10.69 4.26 -9.39
CA LYS A 4 -11.37 3.86 -8.16
C LYS A 4 -10.63 4.48 -6.98
N VAL A 5 -11.39 4.94 -5.98
CA VAL A 5 -10.82 5.52 -4.76
C VAL A 5 -11.37 4.78 -3.56
N PHE A 6 -10.48 4.41 -2.65
CA PHE A 6 -10.81 3.82 -1.37
C PHE A 6 -10.14 4.65 -0.28
N TYR A 7 -10.94 5.12 0.66
CA TYR A 7 -10.46 5.87 1.80
C TYR A 7 -10.53 5.00 3.05
N THR A 8 -9.56 5.19 3.95
CA THR A 8 -9.58 4.62 5.29
C THR A 8 -9.23 5.69 6.32
N VAL A 9 -9.86 5.66 7.49
CA VAL A 9 -9.61 6.61 8.58
C VAL A 9 -9.52 5.87 9.91
N ASP A 10 -8.60 6.29 10.77
CA ASP A 10 -8.38 5.70 12.09
C ASP A 10 -9.56 5.98 13.04
N LYS A 11 -10.08 7.22 13.00
CA LYS A 11 -11.18 7.69 13.84
C LYS A 11 -12.33 8.16 12.95
N PRO A 12 -13.26 7.27 12.57
CA PRO A 12 -14.36 7.60 11.68
C PRO A 12 -15.44 8.43 12.40
N SER A 13 -16.17 9.23 11.63
CA SER A 13 -17.45 9.80 12.05
C SER A 13 -18.57 8.74 11.99
N ASN A 14 -19.71 9.00 12.63
CA ASN A 14 -20.84 8.07 12.67
C ASN A 14 -21.44 7.77 11.28
N ASP A 15 -21.27 8.68 10.32
CA ASP A 15 -21.74 8.57 8.95
C ASP A 15 -20.70 8.01 7.98
N TRP A 16 -19.50 7.67 8.45
CA TRP A 16 -18.45 7.09 7.63
C TRP A 16 -18.85 5.74 7.00
N ARG A 17 -18.46 5.54 5.74
CA ARG A 17 -18.76 4.33 4.95
C ARG A 17 -17.54 3.68 4.31
N GLY A 18 -16.35 4.27 4.47
CA GLY A 18 -15.10 3.72 3.95
C GLY A 18 -14.43 2.73 4.90
N GLY A 19 -13.15 2.44 4.66
CA GLY A 19 -12.33 1.61 5.55
C GLY A 19 -12.11 2.27 6.91
N VAL A 20 -11.96 1.46 7.96
CA VAL A 20 -11.67 1.95 9.32
C VAL A 20 -10.32 1.38 9.75
N GLY A 21 -9.47 2.23 10.32
CA GLY A 21 -8.12 1.88 10.75
C GLY A 21 -7.07 1.96 9.64
N TYR A 22 -5.95 1.27 9.84
CA TYR A 22 -4.87 1.18 8.86
C TYR A 22 -5.25 0.28 7.68
N ILE A 23 -4.51 0.42 6.57
CA ILE A 23 -4.67 -0.44 5.41
C ILE A 23 -4.37 -1.89 5.83
N SER A 24 -5.35 -2.77 5.67
CA SER A 24 -5.23 -4.21 5.90
C SER A 24 -4.97 -4.96 4.60
N LYS A 25 -4.59 -6.25 4.69
CA LYS A 25 -4.47 -7.14 3.53
C LYS A 25 -5.75 -7.20 2.71
N ASP A 26 -6.91 -7.23 3.37
CA ASP A 26 -8.21 -7.29 2.70
C ASP A 26 -8.52 -5.99 1.93
N ILE A 27 -8.14 -4.84 2.49
CA ILE A 27 -8.29 -3.55 1.80
C ILE A 27 -7.36 -3.50 0.59
N ALA A 28 -6.11 -3.95 0.74
CA ALA A 28 -5.14 -4.00 -0.35
C ALA A 28 -5.62 -4.94 -1.48
N LEU A 29 -6.09 -6.16 -1.17
CA LEU A 29 -6.60 -7.11 -2.16
C LEU A 29 -7.84 -6.62 -2.92
N LYS A 30 -8.68 -5.79 -2.28
CA LYS A 30 -9.87 -5.20 -2.91
C LYS A 30 -9.54 -3.94 -3.71
N GLY A 31 -8.57 -3.15 -3.26
CA GLY A 31 -8.26 -1.83 -3.79
C GLY A 31 -7.15 -1.80 -4.83
N LEU A 32 -6.21 -2.74 -4.80
CA LEU A 32 -5.03 -2.77 -5.65
C LEU A 32 -5.17 -3.81 -6.78
N PRO A 33 -4.49 -3.62 -7.92
CA PRO A 33 -4.38 -4.67 -8.94
C PRO A 33 -3.63 -5.88 -8.38
N ARG A 34 -3.98 -7.09 -8.81
CA ARG A 34 -3.28 -8.32 -8.39
C ARG A 34 -1.82 -8.29 -8.85
N PRO A 35 -0.88 -8.93 -8.13
CA PRO A 35 0.50 -9.05 -8.58
C PRO A 35 0.59 -9.62 -10.01
N GLY A 36 1.41 -9.00 -10.85
CA GLY A 36 1.59 -9.38 -12.25
C GLY A 36 2.53 -8.41 -12.97
N GLU A 37 2.98 -8.79 -14.17
CA GLU A 37 3.97 -8.03 -14.95
C GLU A 37 3.51 -6.60 -15.29
N ASP A 38 2.19 -6.40 -15.47
CA ASP A 38 1.59 -5.10 -15.78
C ASP A 38 1.16 -4.30 -14.53
N SER A 39 1.56 -4.74 -13.33
CA SER A 39 1.17 -4.07 -12.07
C SER A 39 2.29 -3.20 -11.52
N LEU A 40 1.94 -1.94 -11.25
CA LEU A 40 2.80 -0.99 -10.56
C LEU A 40 2.04 -0.38 -9.37
N ILE A 41 2.60 -0.56 -8.17
CA ILE A 41 2.10 0.01 -6.92
C ILE A 41 3.00 1.16 -6.52
N LEU A 42 2.39 2.33 -6.34
CA LEU A 42 3.08 3.55 -5.93
C LEU A 42 2.77 3.82 -4.45
N VAL A 43 3.81 3.93 -3.62
CA VAL A 43 3.65 4.08 -2.16
C VAL A 43 4.36 5.32 -1.66
N CYS A 44 3.65 6.13 -0.89
CA CYS A 44 4.17 7.31 -0.19
C CYS A 44 3.41 7.48 1.11
N GLY A 45 4.10 7.89 2.17
CA GLY A 45 3.50 8.17 3.45
C GLY A 45 4.52 8.32 4.57
N PRO A 46 4.06 8.50 5.82
CA PRO A 46 4.93 8.52 6.99
C PRO A 46 5.66 7.18 7.18
N PRO A 47 6.85 7.15 7.83
CA PRO A 47 7.65 5.93 8.00
C PRO A 47 6.88 4.75 8.62
N GLY A 48 5.97 5.01 9.57
CA GLY A 48 5.12 3.96 10.15
C GLY A 48 4.20 3.30 9.11
N MET A 49 3.63 4.08 8.19
CA MET A 49 2.82 3.56 7.08
C MET A 49 3.69 2.83 6.07
N MET A 50 4.85 3.40 5.72
CA MET A 50 5.77 2.79 4.77
C MET A 50 6.20 1.40 5.24
N ASN A 51 6.65 1.26 6.50
CA ASN A 51 7.08 -0.01 7.08
C ASN A 51 5.96 -1.06 7.15
N HIS A 52 4.72 -0.64 7.35
CA HIS A 52 3.56 -1.53 7.34
C HIS A 52 3.20 -2.04 5.94
N ILE A 53 3.37 -1.21 4.90
CA ILE A 53 2.91 -1.51 3.54
C ILE A 53 3.99 -2.11 2.64
N SER A 54 5.17 -1.48 2.60
CA SER A 54 6.20 -1.78 1.59
C SER A 54 7.64 -1.81 2.15
N GLY A 55 7.85 -1.35 3.38
CA GLY A 55 9.16 -0.88 3.83
C GLY A 55 9.48 0.52 3.32
N ASP A 56 10.40 1.20 4.01
CA ASP A 56 10.97 2.48 3.56
C ASP A 56 11.98 2.30 2.41
N LYS A 57 12.42 3.42 1.83
CA LYS A 57 13.60 3.47 0.96
C LYS A 57 14.86 3.20 1.78
N ALA A 58 15.90 2.70 1.11
CA ALA A 58 17.20 2.56 1.74
C ALA A 58 17.82 3.94 2.02
N LYS A 59 18.81 3.98 2.93
CA LYS A 59 19.49 5.23 3.33
C LYS A 59 20.20 5.93 2.17
N ASP A 60 20.63 5.17 1.17
CA ASP A 60 21.26 5.64 -0.06
C ASP A 60 20.24 6.15 -1.11
N ARG A 61 18.94 6.18 -0.76
CA ARG A 61 17.79 6.55 -1.60
C ARG A 61 17.44 5.55 -2.70
N SER A 62 18.06 4.37 -2.73
CA SER A 62 17.56 3.26 -3.54
C SER A 62 16.21 2.75 -3.00
N GLN A 63 15.50 1.94 -3.78
CA GLN A 63 14.16 1.45 -3.42
C GLN A 63 14.14 0.58 -2.15
N GLY A 64 15.30 0.07 -1.71
CA GLY A 64 15.41 -0.78 -0.54
C GLY A 64 14.65 -2.11 -0.68
N GLU A 65 14.59 -2.88 0.40
CA GLU A 65 13.89 -4.16 0.42
C GLU A 65 12.37 -3.93 0.43
N LEU A 66 11.63 -4.73 -0.34
CA LEU A 66 10.17 -4.82 -0.19
C LEU A 66 9.83 -5.66 1.06
N THR A 67 9.09 -5.06 1.98
CA THR A 67 8.58 -5.69 3.20
C THR A 67 7.09 -5.39 3.39
N GLY A 68 6.51 -5.79 4.52
CA GLY A 68 5.13 -5.48 4.89
C GLY A 68 4.08 -6.21 4.03
N ILE A 69 2.87 -5.64 4.03
CA ILE A 69 1.68 -6.26 3.43
C ILE A 69 1.89 -6.60 1.95
N LEU A 70 2.55 -5.75 1.16
CA LEU A 70 2.75 -6.01 -0.26
C LEU A 70 3.64 -7.24 -0.48
N LYS A 71 4.70 -7.43 0.31
CA LYS A 71 5.51 -8.66 0.24
C LYS A 71 4.67 -9.90 0.57
N GLU A 72 3.87 -9.81 1.64
CA GLU A 72 3.02 -10.92 2.11
C GLU A 72 1.90 -11.30 1.14
N LEU A 73 1.46 -10.35 0.30
CA LEU A 73 0.47 -10.57 -0.75
C LEU A 73 1.10 -11.05 -2.08
N GLY A 74 2.42 -11.24 -2.13
CA GLY A 74 3.12 -11.78 -3.30
C GLY A 74 3.52 -10.75 -4.35
N TYR A 75 3.50 -9.45 -4.02
CA TYR A 75 4.14 -8.45 -4.88
C TYR A 75 5.66 -8.59 -4.79
N THR A 76 6.35 -8.26 -5.88
CA THR A 76 7.80 -8.23 -5.95
C THR A 76 8.32 -6.80 -5.93
N ALA A 77 9.64 -6.62 -5.72
CA ALA A 77 10.24 -5.29 -5.63
C ALA A 77 10.12 -4.51 -6.95
N GLU A 78 10.05 -5.21 -8.08
CA GLU A 78 9.88 -4.63 -9.42
C GLU A 78 8.49 -4.02 -9.61
N MET A 79 7.49 -4.50 -8.85
CA MET A 79 6.10 -4.02 -8.91
C MET A 79 5.83 -2.84 -7.98
N VAL A 80 6.78 -2.42 -7.14
CA VAL A 80 6.56 -1.42 -6.09
C VAL A 80 7.57 -0.29 -6.18
N TYR A 81 7.07 0.94 -6.29
CA TYR A 81 7.88 2.15 -6.25
C TYR A 81 7.54 3.01 -5.04
N LYS A 82 8.55 3.32 -4.24
CA LYS A 82 8.48 4.13 -3.02
C LYS A 82 9.04 5.53 -3.27
N PHE A 83 8.28 6.54 -2.86
CA PHE A 83 8.67 7.95 -2.97
C PHE A 83 9.54 8.39 -1.80
#